data_AF-A0A061P9M5-F1
#
_entry.id   AF-A0A061P9M5-F1
#
_cell.length_a   1.000
_cell.length_b   1.000
_cell.length_c   1.000
_cell.angle_alpha   90.00
_cell.angle_beta   90.00
_cell.angle_gamma   90.00
#
_symmetry.space_group_name_H-M   'P 1'
#
loop_
_entity.id
_entity.type
_entity.pdbx_description
1 polymer ?
#
loop_
_entity_poly.entity_id
_entity_poly.type
_entity_poly.pdbx_seq_one_letter_code
_entity_poly.pdbx_strand_id
1 'polypeptide(L)'
;MLQLKSTEEIGLNPTEKATRNVYFGEWIDTPVYERDQLFAGVQLKGPAIIEERESTVVVPPAFLVTLDRSHNIILERKVTDQEVSTDAKQSTTRI
;
A
#
# COMPACT_ATOMS: atom_id res chain seq x y z
N MET A 1 -36.91 -8.50 0.12
CA MET A 1 -36.24 -8.95 -1.12
C MET A 1 -34.81 -8.47 -1.08
N LEU A 2 -33.85 -9.38 -0.86
CA LEU A 2 -32.43 -9.07 -0.96
C LEU A 2 -32.05 -9.20 -2.43
N GLN A 3 -31.73 -8.07 -3.06
CA GLN A 3 -31.31 -8.01 -4.45
C GLN A 3 -29.85 -8.49 -4.51
N LEU A 4 -29.67 -9.76 -4.89
CA LEU A 4 -28.37 -10.30 -5.26
C LEU A 4 -27.88 -9.53 -6.49
N LYS A 5 -26.82 -8.73 -6.33
CA LYS A 5 -26.17 -8.08 -7.46
C LYS A 5 -25.54 -9.17 -8.34
N SER A 6 -25.83 -9.08 -9.63
CA SER A 6 -25.48 -10.00 -10.70
C SER A 6 -23.98 -10.27 -10.77
N THR A 7 -23.65 -11.55 -10.89
CA THR A 7 -22.35 -12.12 -11.21
C THR A 7 -21.95 -11.76 -12.65
N GLU A 8 -21.60 -10.49 -12.95
CA GLU A 8 -21.05 -10.11 -14.26
C GLU A 8 -20.53 -8.66 -14.24
N GLU A 9 -19.55 -8.40 -13.37
CA GLU A 9 -18.53 -7.33 -13.46
C GLU A 9 -17.64 -7.48 -12.21
N ILE A 10 -16.81 -8.53 -12.14
CA ILE A 10 -15.77 -8.59 -11.10
C ILE A 10 -14.69 -7.63 -11.56
N GLY A 11 -14.87 -6.34 -11.28
CA GLY A 11 -13.81 -5.36 -11.36
C GLY A 11 -12.65 -5.91 -10.53
N LEU A 12 -11.58 -6.35 -11.20
CA LEU A 12 -10.36 -6.88 -10.58
C LEU A 12 -9.58 -5.82 -9.79
N ASN A 13 -10.22 -4.69 -9.47
CA ASN A 13 -9.63 -3.55 -8.80
C ASN A 13 -10.42 -3.30 -7.50
N PRO A 14 -9.74 -3.19 -6.36
CA PRO A 14 -10.39 -2.86 -5.10
C PRO A 14 -11.06 -1.49 -5.19
N THR A 15 -12.26 -1.36 -4.62
CA THR A 15 -13.00 -0.10 -4.62
C THR A 15 -12.54 0.78 -3.46
N GLU A 16 -12.25 2.04 -3.75
CA GLU A 16 -11.93 3.03 -2.72
C GLU A 16 -13.19 3.38 -1.93
N LYS A 17 -13.13 3.26 -0.60
CA LYS A 17 -14.20 3.69 0.31
C LYS A 17 -14.19 5.20 0.50
N ALA A 18 -13.01 5.79 0.58
CA ALA A 18 -12.81 7.21 0.84
C ALA A 18 -11.39 7.63 0.45
N THR A 19 -11.12 8.93 0.54
CA THR A 19 -9.78 9.51 0.48
C THR A 19 -9.49 10.23 1.79
N ARG A 20 -8.24 10.19 2.24
CA ARG A 20 -7.74 10.90 3.43
C ARG A 20 -6.44 11.59 3.09
N ASN A 21 -6.27 12.81 3.55
CA ASN A 21 -4.98 13.49 3.44
C ASN A 21 -4.04 12.97 4.54
N VAL A 22 -2.92 12.37 4.14
CA VAL A 22 -1.97 11.70 5.05
C VAL A 22 -0.58 12.29 4.84
N TYR A 23 0.15 12.50 5.93
CA TYR A 23 1.49 13.07 5.87
C TYR A 23 2.56 11.97 5.80
N PHE A 24 3.32 11.93 4.69
CA PHE A 24 4.46 11.04 4.46
C PHE A 24 5.75 11.82 4.15
N GLY A 25 5.97 12.96 4.81
CA GLY A 25 6.98 13.97 4.45
C GLY A 25 6.39 15.12 3.63
N GLU A 26 5.30 14.83 2.93
CA GLU A 26 4.37 15.79 2.34
C GLU A 26 2.93 15.29 2.56
N TRP A 27 1.95 16.19 2.41
CA TRP A 27 0.53 15.84 2.48
C TRP A 27 0.11 15.18 1.16
N ILE A 28 -0.39 13.94 1.22
CA ILE A 28 -0.78 13.16 0.06
C ILE A 28 -2.23 12.67 0.23
N ASP A 29 -3.04 12.91 -0.80
CA ASP A 29 -4.38 12.31 -0.92
C ASP A 29 -4.24 10.79 -1.06
N THR A 30 -4.62 10.09 -0.01
CA THR A 30 -4.39 8.66 0.17
C THR A 30 -5.73 7.91 0.14
N PRO A 31 -5.91 6.94 -0.78
CA PRO A 31 -7.13 6.15 -0.84
C PRO A 31 -7.26 5.22 0.38
N VAL A 32 -8.49 5.05 0.85
CA VAL A 32 -8.87 4.19 1.95
C VAL A 32 -9.69 3.03 1.41
N TYR A 33 -9.33 1.81 1.79
CA TYR A 33 -10.01 0.58 1.40
C TYR A 33 -10.56 -0.13 2.63
N GLU A 34 -11.72 -0.77 2.49
CA GLU A 34 -12.22 -1.72 3.47
C GLU A 34 -11.53 -3.06 3.28
N ARG A 35 -10.98 -3.64 4.36
CA ARG A 35 -10.30 -4.92 4.33
C ARG A 35 -11.16 -6.02 3.71
N ASP A 36 -12.45 -6.05 4.04
CA ASP A 36 -13.42 -7.07 3.59
C ASP A 36 -13.69 -7.03 2.08
N GLN A 37 -13.31 -5.94 1.40
CA GLN A 37 -13.45 -5.81 -0.07
C GLN A 37 -12.18 -6.22 -0.82
N LEU A 38 -11.09 -6.54 -0.10
CA LEU A 38 -9.83 -6.99 -0.70
C LEU A 38 -9.80 -8.52 -0.81
N PHE A 39 -9.38 -9.02 -1.97
CA PHE A 39 -9.34 -10.45 -2.30
C PHE A 39 -7.90 -10.98 -2.41
N ALA A 40 -7.72 -12.28 -2.20
CA ALA A 40 -6.41 -12.93 -2.38
C ALA A 40 -5.84 -12.67 -3.79
N GLY A 41 -4.55 -12.33 -3.86
CA GLY A 41 -3.88 -11.96 -5.11
C GLY A 41 -4.08 -10.51 -5.54
N VAL A 42 -4.87 -9.69 -4.82
CA VAL A 42 -4.91 -8.24 -5.04
C VAL A 42 -3.52 -7.64 -4.93
N GLN A 43 -3.23 -6.64 -5.76
CA GLN A 43 -2.01 -5.84 -5.68
C GLN A 43 -2.41 -4.39 -5.48
N LEU A 44 -2.08 -3.85 -4.31
CA LEU A 44 -2.36 -2.46 -3.97
C LEU A 44 -1.06 -1.71 -3.75
N LYS A 45 -0.81 -0.67 -4.55
CA LYS A 45 0.38 0.17 -4.43
C LYS A 45 0.12 1.25 -3.37
N GLY A 46 1.12 1.51 -2.53
CA GLY A 46 1.11 2.66 -1.64
C GLY A 46 1.30 3.98 -2.40
N PRO A 47 0.87 5.12 -1.82
CA PRO A 47 0.26 5.24 -0.49
C PRO A 47 -1.18 4.74 -0.45
N ALA A 48 -1.55 4.06 0.63
CA ALA A 48 -2.92 3.58 0.87
C ALA A 48 -3.19 3.41 2.37
N ILE A 49 -4.48 3.43 2.75
CA ILE A 49 -4.94 2.98 4.07
C ILE A 49 -5.88 1.80 3.87
N ILE A 50 -5.71 0.75 4.66
CA ILE A 50 -6.64 -0.37 4.73
C ILE A 50 -7.25 -0.36 6.12
N GLU A 51 -8.56 -0.16 6.20
CA GLU A 51 -9.32 -0.19 7.45
C GLU A 51 -9.94 -1.58 7.64
N GLU A 52 -9.90 -2.06 8.87
CA GLU A 52 -10.58 -3.26 9.34
C GLU A 52 -11.36 -2.90 10.60
N ARG A 53 -12.31 -3.74 11.00
CA ARG A 53 -13.10 -3.53 12.23
C ARG A 53 -12.25 -3.22 13.47
N GLU A 54 -11.09 -3.86 13.57
CA GLU A 54 -10.25 -3.84 14.77
C GLU A 54 -8.80 -3.38 14.49
N SER A 55 -8.49 -3.02 13.25
CA SER A 55 -7.14 -2.67 12.84
C SER A 55 -7.13 -1.62 11.73
N THR A 56 -5.99 -0.96 11.55
CA THR A 56 -5.78 -0.07 10.41
C THR A 56 -4.34 -0.25 9.94
N VAL A 57 -4.18 -0.58 8.66
CA VAL A 57 -2.86 -0.73 8.03
C VAL A 57 -2.59 0.50 7.19
N VAL A 58 -1.54 1.24 7.55
CA VAL A 58 -1.01 2.35 6.76
C VAL A 58 0.04 1.79 5.81
N VAL A 59 -0.13 2.02 4.51
CA VAL A 59 0.79 1.61 3.45
C VAL A 59 1.51 2.84 2.94
N PRO A 60 2.80 3.05 3.27
CA PRO A 60 3.53 4.22 2.80
C PRO A 60 3.81 4.18 1.29
N PRO A 61 4.24 5.30 0.68
CA PRO A 61 4.81 5.30 -0.67
C PRO A 61 5.93 4.27 -0.82
N ALA A 62 6.09 3.74 -2.04
CA ALA A 62 7.06 2.68 -2.39
C ALA A 62 6.84 1.31 -1.71
N PHE A 63 5.67 1.07 -1.12
CA PHE A 63 5.25 -0.27 -0.70
C PHE A 63 4.23 -0.88 -1.68
N LEU A 64 4.23 -2.21 -1.73
CA LEU A 64 3.20 -3.01 -2.38
C LEU A 64 2.52 -3.89 -1.33
N VAL A 65 1.19 -3.88 -1.32
CA VAL A 65 0.38 -4.81 -0.55
C VAL A 65 -0.10 -5.94 -1.45
N THR A 66 0.02 -7.16 -0.95
CA THR A 66 -0.67 -8.34 -1.49
C THR A 66 -1.38 -9.10 -0.39
N LEU A 67 -2.39 -9.86 -0.78
CA LEU A 67 -3.05 -10.82 0.10
C LEU A 67 -2.71 -12.23 -0.33
N ASP A 68 -2.23 -13.05 0.60
CA ASP A 68 -2.08 -14.48 0.34
C ASP A 68 -3.43 -15.20 0.36
N ARG A 69 -3.42 -16.53 0.12
CA ARG A 69 -4.63 -17.36 0.13
C ARG A 69 -5.31 -17.44 1.51
N SER A 70 -4.55 -17.25 2.57
CA SER A 70 -5.05 -17.19 3.95
C SER A 70 -5.55 -15.79 4.32
N HIS A 71 -5.56 -14.85 3.38
CA HIS A 71 -5.95 -13.46 3.58
C HIS A 71 -5.03 -12.72 4.56
N ASN A 72 -3.78 -13.15 4.69
CA ASN A 72 -2.78 -12.34 5.37
C ASN A 72 -2.42 -11.15 4.48
N ILE A 73 -2.32 -9.97 5.07
CA ILE A 73 -1.76 -8.79 4.40
C ILE A 73 -0.23 -8.90 4.41
N ILE A 74 0.37 -8.87 3.23
CA ILE A 74 1.82 -8.87 3.03
C ILE A 74 2.23 -7.50 2.51
N LEU A 75 3.06 -6.78 3.27
CA LEU A 75 3.66 -5.51 2.87
C LEU A 75 5.10 -5.73 2.42
N GLU A 76 5.39 -5.34 1.18
CA GLU A 76 6.75 -5.36 0.63
C GLU A 76 7.21 -3.95 0.29
N ARG A 77 8.35 -3.52 0.81
CA ARG A 77 9.01 -2.30 0.31
C ARG A 77 9.61 -2.62 -1.06
N LYS A 78 9.20 -1.90 -2.10
CA LYS A 78 9.90 -1.91 -3.38
C LYS A 78 11.15 -1.06 -3.20
N VAL A 79 12.30 -1.72 -3.12
CA VAL A 79 13.60 -1.05 -3.17
C VAL A 79 13.82 -0.62 -4.61
N THR A 80 13.77 0.69 -4.87
CA THR A 80 14.29 1.27 -6.10
C THR A 80 15.81 1.35 -5.97
N ASP A 81 16.55 0.97 -7.02
CA ASP A 81 18.03 0.97 -7.09
C ASP A 81 18.68 2.38 -7.05
N GLN A 82 18.04 3.35 -6.41
CA GLN A 82 18.40 4.76 -6.42
C GLN A 82 18.55 5.30 -5.00
N GLU A 83 19.25 4.58 -4.11
CA GLU A 83 19.59 5.09 -2.77
C GLU A 83 20.83 4.39 -2.18
N VAL A 84 21.84 4.10 -3.01
CA VAL A 84 23.23 3.98 -2.53
C VAL A 84 23.90 5.32 -2.82
N SER A 85 23.59 6.30 -1.98
CA SER A 85 24.32 7.58 -1.95
C SER A 85 25.72 7.34 -1.39
N THR A 86 26.69 7.59 -2.25
CA THR A 86 28.12 7.68 -2.02
C THR A 86 28.45 8.65 -0.86
N ASP A 87 28.56 8.16 0.37
CA ASP A 87 29.19 8.89 1.47
C ASP A 87 30.54 8.25 1.84
N ALA A 88 31.57 8.61 1.07
CA ALA A 88 32.96 8.51 1.48
C ALA A 88 33.78 9.66 0.86
N LYS A 89 33.56 10.88 1.36
CA LYS A 89 34.60 11.92 1.33
C LYS A 89 34.80 12.45 2.73
N GLN A 90 35.84 11.96 3.40
CA GLN A 90 36.69 12.79 4.25
C GLN A 90 38.05 12.14 4.46
N SER A 91 39.06 12.81 3.89
CA SER A 91 40.38 13.09 4.50
C SER A 91 41.26 11.90 4.92
N THR A 92 42.37 11.70 4.21
CA THR A 92 43.70 11.60 4.85
C THR A 92 44.78 12.05 3.86
N THR A 93 45.33 13.24 4.15
CA THR A 93 46.64 13.72 3.69
C THR A 93 47.72 13.14 4.61
N ARG A 94 48.94 12.95 4.05
CA ARG A 94 50.21 12.43 4.61
C ARG A 94 50.38 10.94 4.33
N ILE A 95 51.43 10.46 3.67
CA ILE A 95 52.85 10.92 3.60
C ILE A 95 53.41 10.52 2.24
#